data_AF-A0AAU1KWN9-F1
#
_entry.id   AF-A0AAU1KWN9-F1
#
_cell.length_a   1.000
_cell.length_b   1.000
_cell.length_c   1.000
_cell.angle_alpha   90.00
_cell.angle_beta   90.00
_cell.angle_gamma   90.00
#
_symmetry.space_group_name_H-M   'P 1'
#
loop_
_entity.id
_entity.type
_entity.pdbx_description
1 polymer ?
#
loop_
_entity_poly.entity_id
_entity_poly.type
_entity_poly.pdbx_seq_one_letter_code
_entity_poly.pdbx_strand_id
1 'polypeptide(L)'
;MYRQPVHRSHAVLDLADLLARHNRGDEAIEVAAAFADSPGGADDWVADRLSTLYAEQGRPADGLAHLDILTARWGDGEEDPAFLGPRLRLMAACGRRDEAVGLARARSEDEGRYVAAWIIADLLAESGRTEEAVALLESHGHEHHRTDLARHLVTVGRVEEAVELLQWREPEPEPEPEPEPFVVM
;
A
#
# COMPACT_ATOMS: atom_id res chain seq x y z
N MET A 1 -18.46 -21.70 -14.40
CA MET A 1 -18.70 -20.30 -14.82
C MET A 1 -18.16 -19.39 -13.71
N TYR A 2 -16.85 -19.16 -13.68
CA TYR A 2 -16.14 -18.44 -12.61
C TYR A 2 -15.64 -17.10 -13.16
N ARG A 3 -16.46 -16.04 -13.06
CA ARG A 3 -16.07 -14.66 -13.39
C ARG A 3 -17.05 -13.63 -12.83
N GLN A 4 -17.22 -13.53 -11.50
CA GLN A 4 -18.09 -12.50 -10.88
C GLN A 4 -17.65 -11.82 -9.57
N PRO A 5 -16.61 -12.22 -8.80
CA PRO A 5 -16.29 -11.50 -7.56
C PRO A 5 -15.66 -10.11 -7.82
N VAL A 6 -14.61 -10.05 -8.65
CA VAL A 6 -13.78 -8.84 -8.82
C VAL A 6 -14.55 -7.64 -9.43
N HIS A 7 -15.46 -7.89 -10.37
CA HIS A 7 -16.22 -6.81 -11.02
C HIS A 7 -17.22 -6.13 -10.09
N ARG A 8 -17.76 -6.87 -9.11
CA ARG A 8 -18.69 -6.32 -8.12
C ARG A 8 -17.95 -5.40 -7.14
N SER A 9 -16.76 -5.80 -6.72
CA SER A 9 -15.92 -5.05 -5.80
C SER A 9 -15.55 -3.67 -6.38
N HIS A 10 -15.11 -3.61 -7.65
CA HIS A 10 -14.79 -2.34 -8.31
C HIS A 10 -15.99 -1.40 -8.40
N ALA A 11 -17.15 -1.90 -8.83
CA ALA A 11 -18.35 -1.07 -8.97
C ALA A 11 -18.83 -0.47 -7.64
N VAL A 12 -18.66 -1.20 -6.53
CA VAL A 12 -18.99 -0.70 -5.19
C VAL A 12 -18.02 0.40 -4.76
N LEU A 13 -16.71 0.21 -4.97
CA LEU A 13 -15.73 1.23 -4.60
C LEU A 13 -15.84 2.48 -5.49
N ASP A 14 -16.12 2.33 -6.78
CA ASP A 14 -16.39 3.47 -7.67
C ASP A 14 -17.58 4.30 -7.17
N LEU A 15 -18.63 3.63 -6.68
CA LEU A 15 -19.77 4.31 -6.06
C LEU A 15 -19.37 5.03 -4.77
N ALA A 16 -18.64 4.37 -3.88
CA ALA A 16 -18.16 4.98 -2.64
C ALA A 16 -17.29 6.22 -2.92
N ASP A 17 -16.41 6.15 -3.91
CA ASP A 17 -15.56 7.28 -4.33
C ASP A 17 -16.37 8.44 -4.88
N LEU A 18 -17.38 8.15 -5.70
CA LEU A 18 -18.28 9.17 -6.22
C LEU A 18 -19.06 9.84 -5.09
N LEU A 19 -19.57 9.05 -4.13
CA LEU A 19 -20.25 9.57 -2.94
C LEU A 19 -19.32 10.48 -2.12
N ALA A 20 -18.10 10.04 -1.82
CA ALA A 20 -17.13 10.81 -1.07
C ALA A 20 -16.79 12.15 -1.74
N ARG A 21 -16.54 12.15 -3.07
CA ARG A 21 -16.26 13.36 -3.85
C ARG A 21 -17.43 14.34 -3.89
N HIS A 22 -18.65 13.87 -3.70
CA HIS A 22 -19.85 14.69 -3.64
C HIS A 22 -20.29 15.01 -2.20
N ASN A 23 -19.35 14.97 -1.23
CA ASN A 23 -19.57 15.33 0.17
C ASN A 23 -20.64 14.45 0.86
N ARG A 24 -20.77 13.20 0.42
CA ARG A 24 -21.62 12.16 1.00
C ARG A 24 -20.76 11.08 1.64
N GLY A 25 -19.86 11.52 2.53
CA GLY A 25 -18.83 10.70 3.16
C GLY A 25 -19.36 9.55 4.00
N ASP A 26 -20.42 9.79 4.79
CA ASP A 26 -21.03 8.74 5.60
C ASP A 26 -21.62 7.63 4.72
N GLU A 27 -22.32 7.98 3.64
CA GLU A 27 -22.86 6.99 2.69
C GLU A 27 -21.77 6.24 1.94
N ALA A 28 -20.65 6.90 1.63
CA ALA A 28 -19.48 6.25 1.03
C ALA A 28 -18.92 5.17 1.97
N ILE A 29 -18.76 5.50 3.25
CA ILE A 29 -18.30 4.56 4.27
C ILE A 29 -19.31 3.43 4.43
N GLU A 30 -20.61 3.71 4.52
CA GLU A 30 -21.64 2.69 4.66
C GLU A 30 -21.62 1.67 3.53
N VAL A 31 -21.54 2.14 2.27
CA VAL A 31 -21.50 1.26 1.08
C VAL A 31 -20.24 0.41 1.07
N ALA A 32 -19.07 1.00 1.33
CA ALA A 32 -17.81 0.28 1.34
C ALA A 32 -17.71 -0.70 2.52
N ALA A 33 -18.16 -0.31 3.72
CA ALA A 33 -18.20 -1.15 4.91
C ALA A 33 -19.13 -2.36 4.72
N ALA A 34 -20.34 -2.14 4.20
CA ALA A 34 -21.28 -3.21 3.93
C ALA A 34 -20.72 -4.26 2.95
N PHE A 35 -19.86 -3.82 2.02
CA PHE A 35 -19.16 -4.71 1.12
C PHE A 35 -18.01 -5.45 1.80
N ALA A 36 -17.16 -4.75 2.56
CA ALA A 36 -16.07 -5.37 3.33
C ALA A 36 -16.57 -6.41 4.34
N ASP A 37 -17.75 -6.18 4.92
CA ASP A 37 -18.43 -7.10 5.83
C ASP A 37 -19.04 -8.33 5.15
N SER A 38 -19.09 -8.35 3.82
CA SER A 38 -19.66 -9.46 3.05
C SER A 38 -18.63 -10.55 2.75
N PRO A 39 -19.04 -11.83 2.63
CA PRO A 39 -18.12 -12.92 2.28
C PRO A 39 -17.37 -12.65 0.97
N GLY A 40 -16.03 -12.65 1.03
CA GLY A 40 -15.17 -12.34 -0.11
C GLY A 40 -15.05 -10.84 -0.43
N GLY A 41 -15.45 -9.97 0.50
CA GLY A 41 -15.34 -8.51 0.36
C GLY A 41 -14.16 -7.89 1.12
N ALA A 42 -13.44 -8.65 1.94
CA ALA A 42 -12.36 -8.16 2.79
C ALA A 42 -10.97 -8.29 2.16
N ASP A 43 -10.86 -8.10 0.84
CA ASP A 43 -9.56 -8.05 0.16
C ASP A 43 -8.73 -6.84 0.66
N ASP A 44 -7.41 -6.93 0.55
CA ASP A 44 -6.43 -5.92 0.97
C ASP A 44 -6.76 -4.51 0.44
N TRP A 45 -7.08 -4.40 -0.85
CA TRP A 45 -7.41 -3.15 -1.52
C TRP A 45 -8.77 -2.57 -1.10
N VAL A 46 -9.72 -3.40 -0.66
CA VAL A 46 -11.01 -2.93 -0.11
C VAL A 46 -10.80 -2.35 1.29
N ALA A 47 -10.02 -3.05 2.13
CA ALA A 47 -9.67 -2.59 3.46
C ALA A 47 -8.87 -1.27 3.40
N ASP A 48 -7.95 -1.15 2.44
CA ASP A 48 -7.18 0.07 2.19
C ASP A 48 -8.08 1.24 1.80
N ARG A 49 -9.00 1.02 0.86
CA ARG A 49 -9.89 2.11 0.43
C ARG A 49 -10.85 2.52 1.52
N LEU A 50 -11.46 1.57 2.23
CA LEU A 50 -12.35 1.87 3.36
C LEU A 50 -11.61 2.65 4.46
N SER A 51 -10.37 2.26 4.77
CA SER A 51 -9.52 2.97 5.73
C SER A 51 -9.22 4.40 5.27
N THR A 52 -8.96 4.59 3.98
CA THR A 52 -8.76 5.91 3.40
C THR A 52 -10.02 6.77 3.52
N LEU A 53 -11.21 6.21 3.25
CA LEU A 53 -12.48 6.90 3.43
C LEU A 53 -12.67 7.35 4.89
N TYR A 54 -12.42 6.48 5.87
CA TYR A 54 -12.49 6.86 7.29
C TYR A 54 -11.54 8.02 7.63
N ALA A 55 -10.30 7.98 7.12
CA ALA A 55 -9.33 9.05 7.35
C ALA A 55 -9.75 10.38 6.68
N GLU A 56 -10.18 10.33 5.41
CA GLU A 56 -10.67 11.49 4.64
C GLU A 56 -11.89 12.15 5.30
N GLN A 57 -12.75 11.38 5.96
CA GLN A 57 -13.91 11.89 6.70
C GLN A 57 -13.57 12.33 8.14
N GLY A 58 -12.29 12.33 8.55
CA GLY A 58 -11.88 12.74 9.89
C GLY A 58 -12.27 11.76 10.99
N ARG A 59 -12.51 10.49 10.64
CA ARG A 59 -12.92 9.41 11.55
C ARG A 59 -11.92 8.24 11.57
N PRO A 60 -10.60 8.47 11.68
CA PRO A 60 -9.61 7.40 11.59
C PRO A 60 -9.68 6.41 12.77
N ALA A 61 -10.16 6.84 13.94
CA ALA A 61 -10.37 5.94 15.08
C ALA A 61 -11.49 4.92 14.83
N ASP A 62 -12.58 5.35 14.19
CA ASP A 62 -13.67 4.45 13.78
C ASP A 62 -13.16 3.46 12.72
N GLY A 63 -12.30 3.93 11.80
CA GLY A 63 -11.63 3.07 10.83
C GLY A 63 -10.77 1.99 11.48
N LEU A 64 -10.01 2.32 12.53
CA LEU A 64 -9.23 1.33 13.27
C LEU A 64 -10.12 0.27 13.92
N ALA A 65 -11.21 0.70 14.58
CA ALA A 65 -12.14 -0.23 15.19
C ALA A 65 -12.83 -1.14 14.16
N HIS A 66 -13.17 -0.60 12.99
CA HIS A 66 -13.73 -1.40 11.90
C HIS A 66 -12.69 -2.39 11.35
N LEU A 67 -11.43 -1.96 11.19
CA LEU A 67 -10.35 -2.83 10.74
C LEU A 67 -10.09 -3.97 11.72
N ASP A 68 -10.13 -3.71 13.04
CA ASP A 68 -10.02 -4.75 14.07
C ASP A 68 -11.12 -5.81 13.93
N ILE A 69 -12.36 -5.40 13.58
CA ILE A 69 -13.47 -6.32 13.31
C ILE A 69 -13.19 -7.14 12.05
N LEU A 70 -12.72 -6.52 10.96
CA LEU A 70 -12.39 -7.24 9.72
C LEU A 70 -11.26 -8.25 9.95
N THR A 71 -10.20 -7.87 10.65
CA THR A 71 -9.10 -8.77 11.00
C THR A 71 -9.58 -9.93 11.87
N ALA A 72 -10.42 -9.68 12.88
CA ALA A 72 -10.96 -10.75 13.72
C ALA A 72 -11.89 -11.72 12.96
N ARG A 73 -12.54 -11.23 11.89
CA ARG A 73 -13.53 -11.98 11.12
C ARG A 73 -12.95 -12.76 9.96
N TRP A 74 -12.00 -12.16 9.26
CA TRP A 74 -11.47 -12.65 7.99
C TRP A 74 -9.97 -12.93 8.04
N GLY A 75 -9.26 -12.41 9.04
CA GLY A 75 -7.85 -12.68 9.19
C GLY A 75 -7.62 -14.16 9.43
N ASP A 76 -6.61 -14.71 8.76
CA ASP A 76 -6.12 -16.07 9.00
C ASP A 76 -5.37 -16.20 10.36
N GLY A 77 -5.52 -15.20 11.25
CA GLY A 77 -4.80 -15.05 12.50
C GLY A 77 -4.43 -13.59 12.78
N GLU A 78 -3.50 -13.35 13.69
CA GLU A 78 -3.07 -12.02 14.15
C GLU A 78 -2.27 -11.23 13.09
N GLU A 79 -2.04 -11.81 11.91
CA GLU A 79 -0.86 -11.52 11.08
C GLU A 79 -1.17 -11.48 9.57
N ASP A 80 -2.38 -11.10 9.15
CA ASP A 80 -2.64 -10.93 7.73
C ASP A 80 -1.98 -9.63 7.21
N PRO A 81 -0.97 -9.72 6.31
CA PRO A 81 -0.28 -8.56 5.75
C PRO A 81 -1.23 -7.60 5.01
N ALA A 82 -2.38 -8.09 4.54
CA ALA A 82 -3.41 -7.30 3.87
C ALA A 82 -3.91 -6.12 4.74
N PHE A 83 -3.99 -6.31 6.06
CA PHE A 83 -4.51 -5.28 6.97
C PHE A 83 -3.44 -4.38 7.58
N LEU A 84 -2.15 -4.71 7.41
CA LEU A 84 -1.05 -3.94 8.02
C LEU A 84 -0.98 -2.52 7.43
N GLY A 85 -0.97 -2.37 6.10
CA GLY A 85 -0.93 -1.06 5.45
C GLY A 85 -2.10 -0.14 5.85
N PRO A 86 -3.35 -0.59 5.72
CA PRO A 86 -4.52 0.18 6.15
C PRO A 86 -4.45 0.58 7.64
N ARG A 87 -4.00 -0.34 8.52
CA ARG A 87 -3.82 -0.06 9.96
C ARG A 87 -2.83 1.08 10.20
N LEU A 88 -1.67 1.00 9.55
CA LEU A 88 -0.60 1.98 9.70
C LEU A 88 -1.04 3.38 9.26
N ARG A 89 -1.77 3.48 8.14
CA ARG A 89 -2.36 4.74 7.64
C ARG A 89 -3.36 5.33 8.63
N LEU A 90 -4.26 4.52 9.17
CA LEU A 90 -5.24 4.97 10.15
C LEU A 90 -4.59 5.41 11.48
N MET A 91 -3.54 4.71 11.93
CA MET A 91 -2.75 5.14 13.09
C MET A 91 -2.11 6.52 12.84
N ALA A 92 -1.53 6.73 11.67
CA ALA A 92 -0.95 8.02 11.29
C ALA A 92 -2.00 9.14 11.23
N ALA A 93 -3.19 8.86 10.67
CA ALA A 93 -4.32 9.78 10.65
C ALA A 93 -4.86 10.08 12.06
N CYS A 94 -4.74 9.15 13.02
CA CYS A 94 -4.98 9.38 14.44
C CYS A 94 -3.88 10.22 15.14
N GLY A 95 -2.85 10.66 14.41
CA GLY A 95 -1.70 11.38 14.98
C GLY A 95 -0.61 10.48 15.58
N ARG A 96 -0.75 9.15 15.49
CA ARG A 96 0.17 8.16 16.06
C ARG A 96 1.24 7.71 15.05
N ARG A 97 1.87 8.69 14.39
CA ARG A 97 2.80 8.45 13.26
C ARG A 97 4.04 7.67 13.67
N ASP A 98 4.68 8.05 14.77
CA ASP A 98 5.89 7.36 15.24
C ASP A 98 5.59 5.92 15.70
N GLU A 99 4.43 5.69 16.33
CA GLU A 99 3.97 4.34 16.66
C GLU A 99 3.73 3.50 15.40
N ALA A 100 3.14 4.09 14.35
CA ALA A 100 2.94 3.42 13.07
C ALA A 100 4.29 3.06 12.43
N VAL A 101 5.24 3.98 12.38
CA VAL A 101 6.60 3.71 11.87
C VAL A 101 7.29 2.61 12.68
N GLY A 102 7.19 2.66 14.01
CA GLY A 102 7.75 1.63 14.89
C GLY A 102 7.15 0.25 14.64
N LEU A 103 5.82 0.16 14.53
CA LEU A 103 5.12 -1.08 14.20
C LEU A 103 5.57 -1.61 12.83
N ALA A 104 5.61 -0.75 11.82
CA ALA A 104 6.00 -1.15 10.47
C ALA A 104 7.45 -1.64 10.39
N ARG A 105 8.38 -1.00 11.10
CA ARG A 105 9.79 -1.44 11.18
C ARG A 105 9.94 -2.79 11.85
N ALA A 106 9.30 -2.98 13.01
CA ALA A 106 9.32 -4.26 13.70
C ALA A 106 8.85 -5.42 12.79
N ARG A 107 7.81 -5.17 11.97
CA ARG A 107 7.31 -6.18 11.03
C ARG A 107 8.20 -6.38 9.79
N SER A 108 8.88 -5.33 9.33
CA SER A 108 9.82 -5.44 8.22
C SER A 108 11.05 -6.29 8.57
N GLU A 109 11.49 -6.24 9.83
CA GLU A 109 12.63 -7.01 10.33
C GLU A 109 12.31 -8.52 10.47
N ASP A 110 11.06 -8.88 10.76
CA ASP A 110 10.64 -10.27 10.96
C ASP A 110 10.35 -11.03 9.65
N GLU A 111 9.89 -10.36 8.58
CA GLU A 111 9.35 -11.05 7.39
C GLU A 111 9.99 -10.70 6.04
N GLY A 112 11.05 -9.88 5.98
CA GLY A 112 11.75 -9.62 4.72
C GLY A 112 10.84 -9.09 3.59
N ARG A 113 9.88 -8.22 3.91
CA ARG A 113 8.90 -7.73 2.94
C ARG A 113 9.15 -6.28 2.48
N TYR A 114 9.29 -6.14 1.16
CA TYR A 114 9.35 -4.86 0.43
C TYR A 114 8.13 -3.94 0.63
N VAL A 115 6.94 -4.53 0.85
CA VAL A 115 5.68 -3.77 1.02
C VAL A 115 5.75 -2.82 2.23
N ALA A 116 6.45 -3.21 3.29
CA ALA A 116 6.60 -2.37 4.48
C ALA A 116 7.46 -1.12 4.20
N ALA A 117 8.49 -1.22 3.37
CA ALA A 117 9.41 -0.10 3.10
C ALA A 117 8.68 1.08 2.45
N TRP A 118 7.81 0.82 1.46
CA TRP A 118 7.00 1.87 0.84
C TRP A 118 6.04 2.55 1.83
N ILE A 119 5.33 1.76 2.64
CA ILE A 119 4.40 2.32 3.63
C ILE A 119 5.16 3.16 4.66
N ILE A 120 6.32 2.68 5.15
CA ILE A 120 7.15 3.45 6.08
C ILE A 120 7.63 4.75 5.43
N ALA A 121 8.06 4.70 4.16
CA ALA A 121 8.53 5.89 3.46
C ALA A 121 7.43 6.94 3.30
N ASP A 122 6.22 6.54 2.93
CA ASP A 122 5.08 7.46 2.83
C ASP A 122 4.74 8.09 4.18
N LEU A 123 4.70 7.28 5.24
CA LEU A 123 4.47 7.77 6.61
C LEU A 123 5.55 8.76 7.08
N LEU A 124 6.82 8.49 6.76
CA LEU A 124 7.94 9.39 7.04
C LEU A 124 7.78 10.69 6.26
N ALA A 125 7.48 10.63 4.96
CA ALA A 125 7.29 11.82 4.13
C ALA A 125 6.13 12.69 4.62
N GLU A 126 4.99 12.10 4.97
CA GLU A 126 3.84 12.81 5.55
C GLU A 126 4.15 13.47 6.90
N SER A 127 5.15 12.97 7.63
CA SER A 127 5.64 13.57 8.88
C SER A 127 6.72 14.65 8.67
N GLY A 128 7.03 15.01 7.43
CA GLY A 128 8.09 15.96 7.08
C GLY A 128 9.50 15.37 7.11
N ARG A 129 9.63 14.04 7.26
CA ARG A 129 10.89 13.30 7.29
C ARG A 129 11.22 12.70 5.92
N THR A 130 11.02 13.49 4.86
CA THR A 130 11.12 13.01 3.46
C THR A 130 12.53 12.54 3.08
N GLU A 131 13.58 13.13 3.65
CA GLU A 131 14.97 12.64 3.52
C GLU A 131 15.12 11.19 4.01
N GLU A 132 14.51 10.85 5.16
CA GLU A 132 14.54 9.49 5.69
C GLU A 132 13.70 8.53 4.85
N ALA A 133 12.59 9.01 4.27
CA ALA A 133 11.79 8.24 3.32
C ALA A 133 12.61 7.88 2.06
N VAL A 134 13.35 8.85 1.51
CA VAL A 134 14.24 8.64 0.37
C VAL A 134 15.32 7.61 0.70
N ALA A 135 16.05 7.79 1.80
CA ALA A 135 17.10 6.87 2.22
C ALA A 135 16.60 5.43 2.43
N LEU A 136 15.39 5.28 2.98
CA LEU A 136 14.77 3.98 3.17
C LEU A 136 14.46 3.28 1.84
N LEU A 137 13.89 4.00 0.86
CA LEU A 137 13.56 3.43 -0.44
C LEU A 137 14.81 3.15 -1.27
N GLU A 138 15.87 3.96 -1.13
CA GLU A 138 17.17 3.70 -1.72
C GLU A 138 17.77 2.38 -1.19
N SER A 139 17.65 2.10 0.12
CA SER A 139 18.22 0.89 0.72
C SER A 139 17.50 -0.41 0.36
N HIS A 140 16.23 -0.33 -0.05
CA HIS A 140 15.39 -1.51 -0.38
C HIS A 140 15.37 -1.85 -1.88
N GLY A 141 16.17 -1.14 -2.68
CA GLY A 141 16.24 -1.33 -4.12
C GLY A 141 15.14 -0.58 -4.86
N HIS A 142 15.53 0.02 -5.98
CA HIS A 142 14.63 0.88 -6.72
C HIS A 142 13.56 0.13 -7.48
N GLU A 143 13.80 -1.12 -7.91
CA GLU A 143 12.99 -1.88 -8.87
C GLU A 143 11.48 -1.86 -8.60
N HIS A 144 11.07 -1.98 -7.34
CA HIS A 144 9.66 -2.01 -6.94
C HIS A 144 9.10 -0.65 -6.48
N HIS A 145 9.96 0.35 -6.25
CA HIS A 145 9.59 1.63 -5.62
C HIS A 145 10.06 2.86 -6.41
N ARG A 146 10.43 2.72 -7.69
CA ARG A 146 10.97 3.81 -8.52
C ARG A 146 10.07 5.04 -8.53
N THR A 147 8.78 4.83 -8.70
CA THR A 147 7.79 5.91 -8.78
C THR A 147 7.68 6.65 -7.46
N ASP A 148 7.67 5.93 -6.34
CA ASP A 148 7.52 6.53 -5.01
C ASP A 148 8.80 7.25 -4.58
N LEU A 149 9.95 6.63 -4.82
CA LEU A 149 11.24 7.26 -4.60
C LEU A 149 11.38 8.53 -5.46
N ALA A 150 11.01 8.50 -6.74
CA ALA A 150 11.04 9.68 -7.60
C ALA A 150 10.14 10.81 -7.06
N ARG A 151 8.94 10.48 -6.56
CA ARG A 151 8.03 11.46 -5.94
C ARG A 151 8.66 12.12 -4.70
N HIS A 152 9.29 11.31 -3.85
CA HIS A 152 9.96 11.81 -2.64
C HIS A 152 11.22 12.61 -2.98
N LEU A 153 11.99 12.21 -4.00
CA LEU A 153 13.14 12.95 -4.53
C LEU A 153 12.73 14.34 -5.04
N VAL A 154 11.64 14.45 -5.80
CA VAL A 154 11.09 15.74 -6.23
C VAL A 154 10.71 16.61 -5.03
N THR A 155 10.13 16.01 -3.99
CA THR A 155 9.71 16.72 -2.77
C THR A 155 10.89 17.31 -2.01
N VAL A 156 12.05 16.64 -2.00
CA VAL A 156 13.31 17.17 -1.42
C VAL A 156 14.12 18.02 -2.40
N GLY A 157 13.61 18.27 -3.61
CA GLY A 157 14.27 19.12 -4.62
C GLY A 157 15.33 18.42 -5.48
N ARG A 158 15.48 17.09 -5.37
CA ARG A 158 16.39 16.25 -6.17
C ARG A 158 15.73 15.83 -7.49
N VAL A 159 15.34 16.81 -8.31
CA VAL A 159 14.53 16.57 -9.51
C VAL A 159 15.29 15.82 -10.60
N GLU A 160 16.56 16.15 -10.82
CA GLU A 160 17.42 15.49 -11.81
C GLU A 160 17.55 13.99 -11.51
N GLU A 161 17.77 13.63 -10.25
CA GLU A 161 17.86 12.24 -9.80
C GLU A 161 16.53 11.50 -9.97
N ALA A 162 15.40 12.16 -9.73
CA ALA A 162 14.08 11.58 -10.00
C ALA A 162 13.87 11.30 -11.49
N VAL A 163 14.35 12.18 -12.37
CA VAL A 163 14.26 12.00 -13.82
C VAL A 163 15.14 10.83 -14.27
N GLU A 164 16.40 10.78 -13.84
CA GLU A 164 17.32 9.68 -14.14
C GLU A 164 16.74 8.34 -13.66
N LEU A 165 16.24 8.32 -12.42
CA LEU A 165 15.60 7.16 -11.83
C LEU A 165 14.39 6.69 -12.61
N LEU A 166 13.59 7.57 -13.21
CA LEU A 166 12.42 7.19 -14.03
C LEU A 166 12.79 6.81 -15.46
N GLN A 167 13.88 7.35 -15.99
CA GLN A 167 14.39 7.05 -17.33
C GLN A 167 15.13 5.71 -17.40
N TRP A 168 15.69 5.24 -16.28
CA TRP A 168 16.42 3.98 -16.23
C TRP A 168 15.58 2.84 -16.82
N ARG A 169 16.12 2.07 -17.75
CA ARG A 169 15.53 0.78 -18.17
C ARG A 169 16.41 -0.30 -17.57
N GLU A 170 15.79 -1.28 -16.94
CA GLU A 170 16.52 -2.48 -16.53
C GLU A 170 17.23 -3.03 -17.78
N PRO A 171 18.55 -3.26 -17.73
CA PRO A 171 19.24 -3.86 -18.85
C PRO A 171 18.59 -5.22 -19.14
N GLU A 172 18.22 -5.44 -20.39
CA GLU A 172 17.64 -6.72 -20.83
C GLU A 172 18.62 -7.84 -20.47
N PRO A 173 18.17 -8.93 -19.82
CA PRO A 173 19.07 -10.01 -19.45
C PRO A 173 19.82 -10.48 -20.69
N GLU A 174 21.16 -10.54 -20.63
CA GLU A 174 21.96 -11.01 -21.76
C GLU A 174 21.44 -12.39 -22.18
N PRO A 175 21.23 -12.63 -23.49
CA PRO A 175 20.75 -13.93 -23.96
C PRO A 175 21.70 -15.01 -23.47
N GLU A 176 21.17 -16.05 -22.82
CA GLU A 176 21.96 -17.18 -22.36
C GLU A 176 22.81 -17.70 -23.54
N PRO A 177 24.12 -17.94 -23.33
CA PRO A 177 24.97 -18.46 -24.39
C PRO A 177 24.37 -19.76 -24.92
N GLU A 178 24.12 -19.82 -26.23
CA GLU A 178 23.57 -21.03 -26.86
C GLU A 178 24.46 -22.23 -26.49
N PRO A 179 23.86 -23.37 -26.06
CA PRO A 179 24.64 -24.53 -25.66
C PRO A 179 25.53 -24.97 -26.83
N GLU A 180 26.83 -25.08 -26.57
CA GLU A 180 27.78 -25.50 -27.61
C GLU A 180 27.35 -26.83 -28.23
N PRO A 181 27.44 -26.99 -29.56
CA PRO A 181 27.03 -28.21 -30.22
C PRO A 181 27.85 -29.38 -29.66
N PHE A 182 27.15 -30.38 -29.11
CA PHE A 182 27.75 -31.62 -28.65
C PHE A 182 28.49 -32.30 -29.80
N VAL A 183 29.82 -32.17 -29.84
CA VAL A 183 30.67 -32.96 -30.74
C VAL A 183 30.81 -34.35 -30.12
N VAL A 184 30.01 -35.30 -30.61
CA VAL A 184 30.15 -36.73 -30.27
C VAL A 184 31.40 -37.25 -30.96
N MET A 185 32.40 -37.65 -30.16
CA MET A 185 33.63 -38.31 -30.62
C MET A 185 33.55 -39.82 -30.37
#